data_AF-A0A550GZU2-F1
#
_entry.id   AF-A0A550GZU2-F1
#
_cell.length_a   1.000
_cell.length_b   1.000
_cell.length_c   1.000
_cell.angle_alpha   90.00
_cell.angle_beta   90.00
_cell.angle_gamma   90.00
#
_symmetry.space_group_name_H-M   'P 1'
#
loop_
_entity.id
_entity.type
_entity.pdbx_description
1 polymer ?
#
loop_
_entity_poly.entity_id
_entity_poly.type
_entity_poly.pdbx_seq_one_letter_code
_entity_poly.pdbx_strand_id
1 'polypeptide(L)'
;AVVIKLHKPDASEMVFFFLCGVIISVPLTLFIYQYTDTLLTGLNTFTIALISRAFFAPLIEEFAKAYPLFYRHGETQRSILNLAVIVGLGFGIVELTTYVSFGVPIVYRLPGLFFHPASTAITAYGIAIKRPLPFYLIAVFFHFTNNYLSLVMPGYLSLIGSIFVVSSTLYTFWKLHNRTKEKIVI
;
A
#
# COMPACT_ATOMS: atom_id res chain seq x y z
N ALA A 1 9.28 -30.10 28.29
CA ALA A 1 8.40 -29.09 27.66
C ALA A 1 9.01 -28.72 26.31
N VAL A 2 8.25 -28.79 25.22
CA VAL A 2 8.72 -28.31 23.90
C VAL A 2 8.57 -26.79 23.89
N VAL A 3 9.69 -26.07 23.79
CA VAL A 3 9.68 -24.60 23.65
C VAL A 3 9.63 -24.27 22.17
N ILE A 4 8.47 -23.86 21.67
CA ILE A 4 8.33 -23.37 20.29
C ILE A 4 8.94 -21.97 20.25
N LYS A 5 10.06 -21.81 19.53
CA LYS A 5 10.66 -20.49 19.29
C LYS A 5 9.73 -19.68 18.39
N LEU A 6 9.49 -18.42 18.77
CA LEU A 6 8.79 -17.47 17.90
C LEU A 6 9.65 -17.22 16.66
N HIS A 7 9.06 -17.39 15.48
CA HIS A 7 9.71 -17.04 14.23
C HIS A 7 9.93 -15.53 14.17
N LYS A 8 11.10 -15.13 13.69
CA LYS A 8 11.45 -13.75 13.40
C LYS A 8 12.02 -13.70 11.99
N PRO A 9 11.52 -12.81 11.12
CA PRO A 9 12.00 -12.79 9.76
C PRO A 9 13.46 -12.40 9.69
N ASP A 10 14.24 -13.18 8.95
CA ASP A 10 15.65 -12.90 8.69
C ASP A 10 15.82 -11.94 7.51
N ALA A 11 17.08 -11.59 7.18
CA ALA A 11 17.36 -10.68 6.07
C ALA A 11 16.89 -11.24 4.71
N SER A 12 16.96 -12.56 4.52
CA SER A 12 16.54 -13.21 3.27
C SER A 12 15.03 -13.08 3.08
N GLU A 13 14.26 -13.29 4.15
CA GLU A 13 12.82 -13.09 4.13
C GLU A 13 12.46 -11.60 3.92
N MET A 14 13.17 -10.67 4.56
CA MET A 14 12.96 -9.24 4.31
C MET A 14 13.20 -8.89 2.84
N VAL A 15 14.27 -9.40 2.22
CA VAL A 15 14.54 -9.20 0.78
C VAL A 15 13.44 -9.83 -0.08
N PHE A 16 12.99 -11.04 0.26
CA PHE A 16 11.89 -11.68 -0.46
C PHE A 16 10.63 -10.82 -0.46
N PHE A 17 10.19 -10.33 0.70
CA PHE A 17 9.00 -9.48 0.79
C PHE A 17 9.18 -8.11 0.12
N PHE A 18 10.39 -7.55 0.17
CA PHE A 18 10.71 -6.35 -0.59
C PHE A 18 10.52 -6.59 -2.10
N LEU A 19 11.06 -7.69 -2.61
CA LEU A 19 10.94 -8.08 -4.01
C LEU A 19 9.49 -8.38 -4.41
N CYS A 20 8.67 -8.97 -3.53
CA CYS A 20 7.24 -9.09 -3.78
C CYS A 20 6.61 -7.73 -4.05
N GLY A 21 6.93 -6.72 -3.22
CA GLY A 21 6.47 -5.34 -3.43
C GLY A 21 6.92 -4.77 -4.77
N VAL A 22 8.20 -4.94 -5.11
CA VAL A 22 8.78 -4.49 -6.38
C VAL A 22 8.07 -5.12 -7.59
N ILE A 23 7.89 -6.44 -7.59
CA ILE A 23 7.32 -7.21 -8.70
C ILE A 23 5.83 -6.92 -8.87
N ILE A 24 5.09 -6.83 -7.76
CA ILE A 24 3.64 -6.61 -7.76
C ILE A 24 3.28 -5.16 -8.12
N SER A 25 4.21 -4.21 -7.95
CA SER A 25 3.92 -2.78 -8.05
C SER A 25 3.46 -2.30 -9.43
N VAL A 26 4.38 -1.78 -10.22
CA VAL A 26 4.04 -1.03 -11.43
C VAL A 26 3.42 -1.88 -12.54
N PRO A 27 3.81 -3.16 -12.78
CA PRO A 27 3.16 -3.97 -13.80
C PRO A 27 1.66 -4.12 -13.57
N LEU A 28 1.23 -4.27 -12.31
CA LEU A 28 -0.17 -4.45 -11.97
C LEU A 28 -0.95 -3.13 -12.01
N THR A 29 -0.39 -2.06 -11.45
CA THR A 29 -1.00 -0.72 -11.49
C THR A 29 -1.20 -0.23 -12.92
N LEU A 30 -0.14 -0.25 -13.73
CA LEU A 30 -0.19 0.20 -15.12
C LEU A 30 -1.19 -0.66 -15.92
N PHE A 31 -1.11 -1.99 -15.77
CA PHE A 31 -2.02 -2.90 -16.46
C PHE A 31 -3.49 -2.60 -16.12
N ILE A 32 -3.81 -2.41 -14.84
CA ILE A 32 -5.21 -2.28 -14.41
C ILE A 32 -5.82 -0.97 -14.87
N TYR A 33 -5.16 0.17 -14.67
CA TYR A 33 -5.80 1.41 -15.11
C TYR A 33 -5.79 1.52 -16.64
N GLN A 34 -4.75 1.05 -17.34
CA GLN A 34 -4.75 1.04 -18.81
C GLN A 34 -5.87 0.15 -19.35
N TYR A 35 -6.01 -1.06 -18.81
CA TYR A 35 -7.10 -1.96 -19.16
C TYR A 35 -8.47 -1.34 -18.84
N THR A 36 -8.63 -0.76 -17.65
CA THR A 36 -9.88 -0.10 -17.26
C THR A 36 -10.19 1.09 -18.16
N ASP A 37 -9.19 1.90 -18.54
CA ASP A 37 -9.35 3.02 -19.48
C ASP A 37 -9.86 2.50 -20.84
N THR A 38 -9.40 1.34 -21.33
CA THR A 38 -9.92 0.73 -22.57
C THR A 38 -11.38 0.25 -22.48
N LEU A 39 -11.85 -0.10 -21.28
CA LEU A 39 -13.24 -0.51 -21.07
C LEU A 39 -14.21 0.68 -20.92
N LEU A 40 -13.67 1.87 -20.65
CA LEU A 40 -14.44 3.09 -20.40
C LEU A 40 -14.49 4.03 -21.62
N THR A 41 -14.29 3.48 -22.82
CA THR A 41 -14.36 4.24 -24.07
C THR A 41 -15.69 4.98 -24.21
N GLY A 42 -15.65 6.24 -24.65
CA GLY A 42 -16.83 7.10 -24.80
C GLY A 42 -17.15 7.95 -23.59
N LEU A 43 -16.48 7.74 -22.45
CA LEU A 43 -16.52 8.67 -21.32
C LEU A 43 -15.46 9.77 -21.47
N ASN A 44 -15.67 10.90 -20.78
CA ASN A 44 -14.67 11.97 -20.73
C ASN A 44 -13.45 11.56 -19.87
N THR A 45 -12.32 12.22 -20.09
CA THR A 45 -11.03 11.90 -19.45
C THR A 45 -11.07 11.99 -17.93
N PHE A 46 -11.84 12.93 -17.37
CA PHE A 46 -12.00 13.07 -15.92
C PHE A 46 -12.74 11.88 -15.32
N THR A 47 -13.88 11.49 -15.91
CA THR A 47 -14.67 10.34 -15.47
C THR A 47 -13.88 9.05 -15.58
N ILE A 48 -13.12 8.86 -16.67
CA ILE A 48 -12.21 7.72 -16.82
C ILE A 48 -11.21 7.68 -15.66
N ALA A 49 -10.47 8.77 -15.43
CA ALA A 49 -9.46 8.83 -14.37
C ALA A 49 -10.06 8.62 -12.97
N LEU A 50 -11.25 9.15 -12.71
CA LEU A 50 -11.96 8.97 -11.45
C LEU A 50 -12.27 7.48 -11.19
N ILE A 51 -12.81 6.79 -12.20
CA ILE A 51 -13.18 5.39 -12.07
C ILE A 51 -11.93 4.50 -12.02
N SER A 52 -11.03 4.63 -12.99
CA SER A 52 -9.87 3.73 -13.12
C SER A 52 -8.80 4.00 -12.06
N ARG A 53 -8.34 5.25 -11.92
CA ARG A 53 -7.17 5.61 -11.11
C ARG A 53 -7.52 5.95 -9.68
N ALA A 54 -8.60 6.71 -9.45
CA ALA A 54 -8.99 7.05 -8.09
C ALA A 54 -9.72 5.92 -7.39
N PHE A 55 -10.60 5.18 -8.06
CA PHE A 55 -11.42 4.15 -7.42
C PHE A 55 -10.88 2.72 -7.57
N PHE A 56 -10.73 2.21 -8.80
CA PHE A 56 -10.37 0.80 -9.01
C PHE A 56 -8.92 0.47 -8.67
N ALA A 57 -7.96 1.31 -9.05
CA ALA A 57 -6.54 1.05 -8.78
C ALA A 57 -6.26 0.83 -7.28
N PRO A 58 -6.73 1.67 -6.34
CA PRO A 58 -6.54 1.44 -4.91
C PRO A 58 -7.02 0.08 -4.39
N LEU A 59 -8.18 -0.41 -4.87
CA LEU A 59 -8.69 -1.72 -4.45
C LEU A 59 -7.68 -2.82 -4.79
N ILE A 60 -7.19 -2.83 -6.02
CA ILE A 60 -6.31 -3.90 -6.46
C ILE A 60 -4.91 -3.73 -5.89
N GLU A 61 -4.38 -2.51 -5.83
CA GLU A 61 -3.04 -2.24 -5.32
C GLU A 61 -2.91 -2.57 -3.83
N GLU A 62 -3.86 -2.14 -2.99
CA GLU A 62 -3.81 -2.47 -1.57
C GLU A 62 -3.96 -3.97 -1.33
N PHE A 63 -4.79 -4.65 -2.13
CA PHE A 63 -4.92 -6.10 -2.06
C PHE A 63 -3.62 -6.81 -2.45
N ALA A 64 -3.05 -6.42 -3.58
CA ALA A 64 -1.87 -7.08 -4.13
C ALA A 64 -0.63 -6.91 -3.24
N LYS A 65 -0.46 -5.73 -2.63
CA LYS A 65 0.59 -5.51 -1.61
C LYS A 65 0.39 -6.39 -0.37
N ALA A 66 -0.85 -6.56 0.07
CA ALA A 66 -1.15 -7.37 1.24
C ALA A 66 -1.13 -8.89 0.96
N TYR A 67 -1.31 -9.30 -0.30
CA TYR A 67 -1.48 -10.70 -0.70
C TYR A 67 -0.40 -11.66 -0.17
N PRO A 68 0.92 -11.34 -0.24
CA PRO A 68 1.97 -12.23 0.26
C PRO A 68 1.88 -12.52 1.78
N LEU A 69 1.17 -11.67 2.54
CA LEU A 69 1.09 -11.76 4.00
C LEU A 69 -0.02 -12.69 4.49
N PHE A 70 -1.03 -13.00 3.66
CA PHE A 70 -2.18 -13.81 4.08
C PHE A 70 -1.82 -15.23 4.49
N TYR A 71 -0.73 -15.78 3.94
CA TYR A 71 -0.32 -17.17 4.15
C TYR A 71 0.71 -17.34 5.28
N ARG A 72 1.07 -16.27 6.00
CA ARG A 72 2.09 -16.30 7.06
C ARG A 72 1.50 -16.66 8.43
N HIS A 73 0.98 -17.89 8.52
CA HIS A 73 0.63 -18.50 9.79
C HIS A 73 1.90 -18.87 10.56
N GLY A 74 1.94 -18.58 11.86
CA GLY A 74 3.13 -18.85 12.70
C GLY A 74 4.04 -17.65 12.96
N GLU A 75 3.83 -16.53 12.26
CA GLU A 75 4.50 -15.25 12.53
C GLU A 75 3.93 -14.54 13.76
N THR A 76 4.71 -13.66 14.39
CA THR A 76 4.15 -12.72 15.37
C THR A 76 3.44 -11.56 14.66
N GLN A 77 2.50 -10.90 15.36
CA GLN A 77 1.85 -9.69 14.83
C GLN A 77 2.87 -8.61 14.45
N ARG A 78 3.96 -8.50 15.22
CA ARG A 78 5.06 -7.56 14.98
C ARG A 78 5.81 -7.91 13.69
N SER A 79 6.14 -9.19 13.50
CA SER A 79 6.80 -9.69 12.30
C SER A 79 5.97 -9.43 11.05
N ILE A 80 4.67 -9.76 11.06
CA ILE A 80 3.77 -9.50 9.92
C ILE A 80 3.75 -8.00 9.56
N LEU A 81 3.70 -7.13 10.57
CA LEU A 81 3.72 -5.68 10.32
C LEU A 81 5.03 -5.20 9.70
N ASN A 82 6.16 -5.68 10.20
CA ASN A 82 7.47 -5.33 9.66
C ASN A 82 7.60 -5.80 8.21
N LEU A 83 7.21 -7.04 7.92
CA LEU A 83 7.19 -7.56 6.55
C LEU A 83 6.30 -6.70 5.64
N ALA A 84 5.14 -6.27 6.12
CA ALA A 84 4.24 -5.40 5.37
C ALA A 84 4.84 -4.03 5.02
N VAL A 85 5.56 -3.42 5.97
CA VAL A 85 6.31 -2.17 5.72
C VAL A 85 7.32 -2.39 4.60
N ILE A 86 8.02 -3.53 4.61
CA ILE A 86 9.02 -3.87 3.60
C ILE A 86 8.40 -4.12 2.21
N VAL A 87 7.24 -4.81 2.13
CA VAL A 87 6.50 -4.95 0.87
C VAL A 87 6.09 -3.58 0.34
N GLY A 88 5.47 -2.74 1.18
CA GLY A 88 5.02 -1.42 0.77
C GLY A 88 6.17 -0.49 0.38
N LEU A 89 7.35 -0.66 0.98
CA LEU A 89 8.56 0.09 0.59
C LEU A 89 9.06 -0.32 -0.79
N GLY A 90 9.13 -1.63 -1.07
CA GLY A 90 9.47 -2.13 -2.41
C GLY A 90 8.54 -1.56 -3.47
N PHE A 91 7.23 -1.55 -3.19
CA PHE A 91 6.24 -0.93 -4.06
C PHE A 91 6.50 0.56 -4.26
N GLY A 92 6.63 1.33 -3.17
CA GLY A 92 6.80 2.79 -3.26
C GLY A 92 8.07 3.23 -3.96
N ILE A 93 9.16 2.46 -3.88
CA ILE A 93 10.40 2.75 -4.62
C ILE A 93 10.20 2.57 -6.13
N VAL A 94 9.57 1.47 -6.56
CA VAL A 94 9.31 1.23 -8.00
C VAL A 94 8.37 2.29 -8.55
N GLU A 95 7.33 2.63 -7.79
CA GLU A 95 6.37 3.65 -8.19
C GLU A 95 7.04 5.03 -8.33
N LEU A 96 7.82 5.45 -7.31
CA LEU A 96 8.60 6.68 -7.34
C LEU A 96 9.52 6.75 -8.56
N THR A 97 10.33 5.72 -8.78
CA THR A 97 11.31 5.67 -9.88
C THR A 97 10.64 5.68 -11.24
N THR A 98 9.51 4.98 -11.40
CA THR A 98 8.75 4.94 -12.67
C THR A 98 8.20 6.32 -13.02
N TYR A 99 7.47 6.96 -12.11
CA TYR A 99 6.86 8.26 -12.40
C TYR A 99 7.91 9.37 -12.58
N VAL A 100 9.00 9.35 -11.82
CA VAL A 100 10.11 10.29 -12.02
C VAL A 100 10.77 10.07 -13.38
N SER A 101 10.92 8.81 -13.82
CA SER A 101 11.43 8.50 -15.17
C SER A 101 10.50 8.99 -16.28
N PHE A 102 9.20 9.13 -16.01
CA PHE A 102 8.22 9.77 -16.91
C PHE A 102 8.16 11.30 -16.78
N GLY A 103 9.11 11.91 -16.07
CA GLY A 103 9.23 13.37 -15.96
C GLY A 103 8.35 14.01 -14.89
N VAL A 104 7.67 13.22 -14.04
CA VAL A 104 6.93 13.78 -12.91
C VAL A 104 7.92 14.30 -11.86
N PRO A 105 7.80 15.55 -11.38
CA PRO A 105 8.74 16.07 -10.39
C PRO A 105 8.70 15.25 -9.10
N ILE A 106 9.88 14.90 -8.58
CA ILE A 106 10.07 13.99 -7.45
C ILE A 106 9.27 14.40 -6.21
N VAL A 107 9.10 15.71 -5.98
CA VAL A 107 8.35 16.25 -4.84
C VAL A 107 6.89 15.78 -4.79
N TYR A 108 6.25 15.56 -5.94
CA TYR A 108 4.87 15.05 -6.01
C TYR A 108 4.78 13.54 -5.80
N ARG A 109 5.91 12.83 -5.84
CA ARG A 109 5.97 11.37 -5.70
C ARG A 109 6.53 10.92 -4.34
N LEU A 110 7.30 11.78 -3.67
CA LEU A 110 7.82 11.51 -2.32
C LEU A 110 6.74 11.10 -1.30
N PRO A 111 5.53 11.70 -1.27
CA PRO A 111 4.49 11.24 -0.36
C PRO A 111 4.15 9.74 -0.54
N GLY A 112 4.12 9.25 -1.78
CA GLY A 112 3.86 7.84 -2.11
C GLY A 112 4.85 6.88 -1.47
N LEU A 113 6.13 7.27 -1.38
CA LEU A 113 7.19 6.47 -0.76
C LEU A 113 6.91 6.13 0.71
N PHE A 114 6.25 7.04 1.44
CA PHE A 114 5.85 6.83 2.84
C PHE A 114 4.44 6.25 2.97
N PHE A 115 3.56 6.59 2.02
CA PHE A 115 2.20 6.11 1.96
C PHE A 115 2.12 4.59 1.87
N HIS A 116 2.80 3.99 0.89
CA HIS A 116 2.64 2.56 0.59
C HIS A 116 3.11 1.64 1.72
N PRO A 117 4.25 1.86 2.40
CA PRO A 117 4.61 1.11 3.61
C PRO A 117 3.53 1.19 4.69
N ALA A 118 3.00 2.39 4.94
CA ALA A 118 2.02 2.63 5.99
C ALA A 118 0.66 1.99 5.67
N SER A 119 0.15 2.14 4.44
CA SER A 119 -1.13 1.57 4.01
C SER A 119 -1.09 0.04 4.02
N THR A 120 0.02 -0.55 3.55
CA THR A 120 0.23 -2.01 3.56
C THR A 120 0.26 -2.53 4.99
N ALA A 121 0.94 -1.83 5.91
CA ALA A 121 1.00 -2.18 7.32
C ALA A 121 -0.36 -2.07 8.05
N ILE A 122 -1.23 -1.12 7.65
CA ILE A 122 -2.60 -1.04 8.17
C ILE A 122 -3.37 -2.32 7.81
N THR A 123 -3.37 -2.73 6.54
CA THR A 123 -4.03 -3.98 6.11
C THR A 123 -3.43 -5.20 6.83
N ALA A 124 -2.10 -5.24 6.97
CA ALA A 124 -1.38 -6.30 7.64
C ALA A 124 -1.73 -6.41 9.14
N TYR A 125 -2.01 -5.30 9.81
CA TYR A 125 -2.55 -5.33 11.17
C TYR A 125 -3.86 -6.12 11.22
N GLY A 126 -4.77 -5.85 10.28
CA GLY A 126 -6.02 -6.58 10.13
C GLY A 126 -5.80 -8.08 9.91
N ILE A 127 -4.86 -8.46 9.04
CA ILE A 127 -4.44 -9.86 8.83
C ILE A 127 -3.96 -10.47 10.15
N ALA A 128 -3.08 -9.78 10.88
CA ALA A 128 -2.49 -10.25 12.12
C ALA A 128 -3.50 -10.46 13.26
N ILE A 129 -4.65 -9.77 13.22
CA ILE A 129 -5.75 -9.95 14.17
C ILE A 129 -6.96 -10.72 13.59
N LYS A 130 -6.79 -11.37 12.43
CA LYS A 130 -7.83 -12.14 11.73
C LYS A 130 -9.09 -11.34 11.39
N ARG A 131 -8.94 -10.05 11.14
CA ARG A 131 -9.97 -9.13 10.66
C ARG A 131 -9.42 -8.28 9.53
N PRO A 132 -9.04 -8.86 8.37
CA PRO A 132 -8.36 -8.11 7.31
C PRO A 132 -9.28 -7.05 6.67
N LEU A 133 -10.54 -7.39 6.42
CA LEU A 133 -11.45 -6.57 5.59
C LEU A 133 -11.60 -5.11 6.09
N PRO A 134 -11.89 -4.82 7.37
CA PRO A 134 -12.01 -3.43 7.81
C PRO A 134 -10.73 -2.61 7.62
N PHE A 135 -9.57 -3.22 7.83
CA PHE A 135 -8.28 -2.51 7.73
C PHE A 135 -7.83 -2.35 6.28
N TYR A 136 -8.11 -3.34 5.43
CA TYR A 136 -8.01 -3.21 3.99
C TYR A 136 -8.85 -2.04 3.47
N LEU A 137 -10.12 -1.95 3.88
CA LEU A 137 -10.99 -0.85 3.46
C LEU A 137 -10.50 0.52 3.96
N ILE A 138 -9.88 0.60 5.14
CA ILE A 138 -9.23 1.83 5.62
C ILE A 138 -8.04 2.21 4.72
N ALA A 139 -7.19 1.25 4.36
CA ALA A 139 -6.05 1.48 3.46
C ALA A 139 -6.51 1.94 2.07
N VAL A 140 -7.52 1.26 1.50
CA VAL A 140 -8.15 1.64 0.23
C VAL A 140 -8.76 3.03 0.32
N PHE A 141 -9.44 3.37 1.41
CA PHE A 141 -10.03 4.69 1.59
C PHE A 141 -8.98 5.80 1.58
N PHE A 142 -7.88 5.64 2.31
CA PHE A 142 -6.79 6.62 2.27
C PHE A 142 -6.19 6.74 0.87
N HIS A 143 -6.00 5.62 0.18
CA HIS A 143 -5.42 5.61 -1.16
C HIS A 143 -6.37 6.26 -2.20
N PHE A 144 -7.65 5.88 -2.19
CA PHE A 144 -8.70 6.55 -2.96
C PHE A 144 -8.69 8.05 -2.72
N THR A 145 -8.64 8.47 -1.45
CA THR A 145 -8.63 9.88 -1.08
C THR A 145 -7.42 10.60 -1.66
N ASN A 146 -6.22 10.01 -1.56
CA ASN A 146 -5.00 10.58 -2.14
C ASN A 146 -5.13 10.76 -3.65
N ASN A 147 -5.61 9.73 -4.35
CA ASN A 147 -5.74 9.75 -5.81
C ASN A 147 -6.84 10.73 -6.25
N TYR A 148 -7.98 10.74 -5.57
CA TYR A 148 -9.05 11.70 -5.82
C TYR A 148 -8.58 13.14 -5.66
N LEU A 149 -7.90 13.46 -4.54
CA LEU A 149 -7.34 14.80 -4.31
C LEU A 149 -6.31 15.17 -5.39
N SER A 150 -5.49 14.23 -5.85
CA SER A 150 -4.58 14.44 -6.98
C SER A 150 -5.28 14.72 -8.31
N LEU A 151 -6.52 14.27 -8.50
CA LEU A 151 -7.31 14.53 -9.70
C LEU A 151 -8.03 15.88 -9.64
N VAL A 152 -8.56 16.26 -8.48
CA VAL A 152 -9.43 17.46 -8.36
C VAL A 152 -8.70 18.72 -7.91
N MET A 153 -7.53 18.60 -7.28
CA MET A 153 -6.75 19.74 -6.81
C MET A 153 -5.59 20.08 -7.76
N PRO A 154 -5.44 21.34 -8.19
CA PRO A 154 -4.34 21.72 -9.08
C PRO A 154 -3.03 21.99 -8.32
N GLY A 155 -1.90 21.66 -8.94
CA GLY A 155 -0.56 22.08 -8.53
C GLY A 155 -0.24 21.82 -7.05
N TYR A 156 0.19 22.86 -6.33
CA TYR A 156 0.60 22.76 -4.93
C TYR A 156 -0.53 22.30 -3.98
N LEU A 157 -1.79 22.53 -4.31
CA LEU A 157 -2.91 22.06 -3.48
C LEU A 157 -3.00 20.52 -3.47
N SER A 158 -2.72 19.86 -4.60
CA SER A 158 -2.63 18.40 -4.65
C SER A 158 -1.51 17.88 -3.74
N LEU A 159 -0.36 18.53 -3.71
CA LEU A 159 0.75 18.15 -2.83
C LEU A 159 0.37 18.28 -1.35
N ILE A 160 -0.26 19.40 -0.96
CA ILE A 160 -0.74 19.61 0.42
C ILE A 160 -1.76 18.54 0.79
N GLY A 161 -2.71 18.24 -0.10
CA GLY A 161 -3.69 17.16 0.08
C GLY A 161 -3.02 15.81 0.28
N SER A 162 -2.01 15.49 -0.53
CA SER A 162 -1.25 14.24 -0.40
C SER A 162 -0.50 14.18 0.94
N ILE A 163 0.19 15.24 1.35
CA ILE A 163 0.87 15.32 2.65
C ILE A 163 -0.11 15.07 3.80
N PHE A 164 -1.31 15.66 3.75
CA PHE A 164 -2.34 15.46 4.76
C PHE A 164 -2.79 13.99 4.85
N VAL A 165 -3.07 13.36 3.70
CA VAL A 165 -3.49 11.95 3.64
C VAL A 165 -2.38 11.03 4.13
N VAL A 166 -1.14 11.25 3.69
CA VAL A 166 0.02 10.45 4.13
C VAL A 166 0.26 10.61 5.63
N SER A 167 0.16 11.82 6.17
CA SER A 167 0.31 12.06 7.61
C SER A 167 -0.76 11.33 8.42
N SER A 168 -2.01 11.34 7.94
CA SER A 168 -3.12 10.62 8.58
C SER A 168 -2.93 9.10 8.49
N THR A 169 -2.41 8.61 7.38
CA THR A 169 -2.08 7.18 7.17
C THR A 169 -0.95 6.74 8.09
N LEU A 170 0.12 7.53 8.19
CA LEU A 170 1.25 7.28 9.10
C LEU A 170 0.82 7.32 10.56
N TYR A 171 -0.01 8.28 10.96
CA TYR A 171 -0.57 8.34 12.31
C TYR A 171 -1.41 7.09 12.64
N THR A 172 -2.24 6.66 11.69
CA THR A 172 -3.05 5.44 11.82
C THR A 172 -2.16 4.21 11.96
N PHE A 173 -1.18 4.06 11.07
CA PHE A 173 -0.16 3.01 11.12
C PHE A 173 0.55 3.00 12.49
N TRP A 174 1.06 4.14 12.96
CA TRP A 174 1.78 4.25 14.23
C TRP A 174 0.91 3.78 15.41
N LYS A 175 -0.36 4.19 15.45
CA LYS A 175 -1.30 3.77 16.49
C LYS A 175 -1.55 2.26 16.47
N LEU A 176 -1.64 1.65 15.28
CA LEU A 176 -1.83 0.20 15.13
C LEU A 176 -0.55 -0.58 15.45
N HIS A 177 0.61 -0.07 15.02
CA HIS A 177 1.91 -0.64 15.36
C HIS A 177 2.10 -0.75 16.88
N ASN A 178 1.75 0.31 17.63
CA ASN A 178 1.84 0.30 19.09
C ASN A 178 0.87 -0.69 19.78
N ARG A 179 -0.11 -1.22 19.05
CA ARG A 179 -1.04 -2.26 19.54
C ARG A 179 -0.60 -3.69 19.22
N THR A 180 0.39 -3.86 18.35
CA THR A 180 0.93 -5.19 18.03
C THR A 180 1.65 -5.81 19.22
N LYS A 181 1.60 -7.14 19.30
CA LYS A 181 2.26 -7.94 20.34
C LYS A 181 3.16 -8.99 19.72
N GLU A 182 4.11 -9.52 20.49
CA GLU A 182 4.84 -10.76 20.16
C GLU A 182 3.94 -12.00 20.36
N LYS A 183 2.78 -11.99 19.69
CA LYS A 183 1.78 -13.04 19.73
C LYS A 183 1.73 -13.70 18.35
N ILE A 184 1.83 -15.03 18.33
CA ILE A 184 1.69 -15.83 17.10
C ILE A 184 0.30 -15.61 16.49
N VAL A 185 0.29 -15.40 15.17
CA VAL A 185 -0.90 -15.37 14.33
C VAL A 185 -1.23 -16.80 13.94
N ILE A 186 -2.29 -17.33 14.54
CA ILE A 186 -2.85 -18.67 14.27
C ILE A 186 -4.05 -18.47 13.34
#